data_AF-A0A366HKN5-F1
#
_entry.id   AF-A0A366HKN5-F1
#
_cell.length_a   1.000
_cell.length_b   1.000
_cell.length_c   1.000
_cell.angle_alpha   90.00
_cell.angle_beta   90.00
_cell.angle_gamma   90.00
#
_symmetry.space_group_name_H-M   'P 1'
#
loop_
_entity.id
_entity.type
_entity.pdbx_description
1 polymer ?
#
loop_
_entity_poly.entity_id
_entity_poly.type
_entity_poly.pdbx_seq_one_letter_code
_entity_poly.pdbx_strand_id
1 'polypeptide(L)'
;MRLSASLLFCSLVLLLIPSCNERQQAQKPEIRVEVERVAASKAKTPEDVRPYDEALTWHEYKVKRVLSGKLEAPVIRVAHWSVIAAKSVPVSDKQGEEVTLQVVPFDSVEDIKDIAASDDLEITAEEPPRFLDLSQSLAQQSTPSVVRLDYRGNVSDQMQIYWKVRGQLQAVVMGNSHATKGVCPREFFGQENWSTPVMLNLAPAGGNNKLQCLMIREYVEPLPKLKWVMWVVSARTFNKERTDERKYEEFTASPGWQYDQKHKATLWPVPASDKVVSATELEALNITGCDEWGWEGRKQTNLPKSLEEQRKQILQLCDSERFAWSEDIFAEFKATAQQLAKKGVKVLLFTTPLHPYTKDAAASDPDGTTHEGFREVVQHMQKLDAETPGLWFQDFHKDGVHDFPPDEFYDVDHLNRKGTARLAEKIRPWMEECEKEVAASR
;
A
#
# COMPACT_ATOMS: atom_id res chain seq x y z
N MET A 1 -7.93 13.87 -71.63
CA MET A 1 -9.23 13.42 -71.09
C MET A 1 -8.97 12.74 -69.75
N ARG A 2 -9.56 13.31 -68.68
CA ARG A 2 -10.01 12.73 -67.40
C ARG A 2 -9.06 11.86 -66.55
N LEU A 3 -8.63 12.50 -65.45
CA LEU A 3 -8.37 12.05 -64.07
C LEU A 3 -8.74 10.60 -63.69
N SER A 4 -7.88 10.00 -62.87
CA SER A 4 -8.29 9.35 -61.61
C SER A 4 -7.15 9.36 -60.60
N ALA A 5 -7.30 10.22 -59.58
CA ALA A 5 -6.59 10.19 -58.33
C ALA A 5 -7.25 9.15 -57.40
N SER A 6 -6.48 8.36 -56.66
CA SER A 6 -6.96 7.69 -55.45
C SER A 6 -5.79 7.21 -54.57
N LEU A 7 -5.62 7.94 -53.47
CA LEU A 7 -5.36 7.45 -52.11
C LEU A 7 -4.05 6.69 -51.85
N LEU A 8 -2.96 7.46 -51.64
CA LEU A 8 -1.99 7.15 -50.59
C LEU A 8 -2.70 7.33 -49.24
N PHE A 9 -3.09 6.23 -48.58
CA PHE A 9 -3.47 6.25 -47.17
C PHE A 9 -2.30 5.73 -46.33
N CYS A 10 -1.91 6.57 -45.37
CA CYS A 10 -0.84 6.34 -44.42
C CYS A 10 -1.11 5.07 -43.58
N SER A 11 -0.37 4.01 -43.84
CA SER A 11 -0.16 2.92 -42.87
C SER A 11 1.02 3.29 -41.97
N LEU A 12 0.77 4.16 -40.99
CA LEU A 12 1.75 4.52 -39.97
C LEU A 12 1.09 4.70 -38.60
N VAL A 13 0.40 3.66 -38.13
CA VAL A 13 -0.02 3.52 -36.73
C VAL A 13 0.01 2.03 -36.42
N LEU A 14 1.03 1.58 -35.67
CA LEU A 14 1.06 0.38 -34.79
C LEU A 14 2.52 -0.02 -34.52
N LEU A 15 3.25 0.84 -33.81
CA LEU A 15 4.43 0.45 -33.03
C LEU A 15 4.39 1.21 -31.69
N LEU A 16 3.42 0.84 -30.86
CA LEU A 16 3.50 1.07 -29.41
C LEU A 16 3.57 -0.32 -28.77
N ILE A 17 4.76 -0.90 -28.84
CA ILE A 17 5.14 -2.05 -28.04
C ILE A 17 5.58 -1.48 -26.69
N PRO A 18 4.90 -1.74 -25.56
CA PRO A 18 5.53 -1.58 -24.27
C PRO A 18 6.44 -2.79 -24.07
N SER A 19 7.63 -2.74 -24.66
CA SER A 19 8.71 -3.67 -24.34
C SER A 19 9.71 -2.99 -23.42
N CYS A 20 10.22 -3.78 -22.50
CA CYS A 20 11.29 -3.50 -21.54
C CYS A 20 10.85 -2.82 -20.24
N ASN A 21 10.54 -3.70 -19.29
CA ASN A 21 10.96 -3.63 -17.90
C ASN A 21 12.41 -3.12 -17.76
N GLU A 22 12.64 -1.81 -17.90
CA GLU A 22 13.65 -1.18 -17.08
C GLU A 22 13.13 -1.24 -15.64
N ARG A 23 13.78 -2.06 -14.81
CA ARG A 23 13.76 -1.85 -13.36
C ARG A 23 14.22 -0.41 -13.14
N GLN A 24 13.29 0.54 -13.09
CA GLN A 24 13.55 1.84 -12.50
C GLN A 24 14.01 1.53 -11.07
N GLN A 25 15.31 1.70 -10.82
CA GLN A 25 15.80 1.80 -9.46
C GLN A 25 14.88 2.75 -8.74
N ALA A 26 14.26 2.29 -7.65
CA ALA A 26 13.46 3.13 -6.79
C ALA A 26 14.32 4.34 -6.43
N GLN A 27 14.05 5.48 -7.06
CA GLN A 27 14.65 6.73 -6.62
C GLN A 27 14.16 6.89 -5.20
N LYS A 28 15.07 6.82 -4.23
CA LYS A 28 14.76 7.26 -2.87
C LYS A 28 14.27 8.70 -3.03
N PRO A 29 12.97 8.99 -2.79
CA PRO A 29 12.44 10.33 -3.03
C PRO A 29 13.05 11.33 -2.04
N GLU A 30 13.67 10.82 -0.96
CA GLU A 30 14.27 11.59 0.11
C GLU A 30 15.74 11.92 -0.18
N ILE A 31 16.00 13.21 -0.28
CA ILE A 31 17.31 13.79 -0.48
C ILE A 31 17.72 14.44 0.84
N ARG A 32 18.91 14.12 1.34
CA ARG A 32 19.52 14.86 2.45
C ARG A 32 20.55 15.80 1.88
N VAL A 33 20.41 17.09 2.19
CA VAL A 33 21.22 18.13 1.58
C VAL A 33 21.64 19.16 2.62
N GLU A 34 22.88 19.58 2.54
CA GLU A 34 23.43 20.71 3.26
C GLU A 34 23.32 21.94 2.37
N VAL A 35 22.64 22.97 2.87
CA VAL A 35 22.22 24.13 2.09
C VAL A 35 22.45 25.41 2.87
N GLU A 36 22.59 26.53 2.14
CA GLU A 36 22.64 27.88 2.69
C GLU A 36 21.40 28.65 2.25
N ARG A 37 20.65 29.22 3.20
CA ARG A 37 19.43 29.98 2.88
C ARG A 37 19.78 31.29 2.19
N VAL A 38 19.24 31.53 1.00
CA VAL A 38 19.46 32.77 0.25
C VAL A 38 18.25 33.70 0.30
N ALA A 39 17.04 33.15 0.42
CA ALA A 39 15.82 33.93 0.60
C ALA A 39 14.78 33.16 1.43
N ALA A 40 13.84 33.88 2.03
CA ALA A 40 12.77 33.32 2.84
C ALA A 40 11.50 34.11 2.58
N SER A 41 10.41 33.40 2.28
CA SER A 41 9.09 34.01 2.28
C SER A 41 8.63 34.32 3.69
N LYS A 42 7.71 35.27 3.83
CA LYS A 42 7.11 35.56 5.14
C LYS A 42 6.28 34.37 5.63
N ALA A 43 6.63 33.84 6.80
CA ALA A 43 5.86 32.80 7.47
C ALA A 43 4.45 33.29 7.84
N LYS A 44 3.44 32.43 7.64
CA LYS A 44 2.06 32.73 8.04
C LYS A 44 1.82 32.39 9.51
N THR A 45 0.89 33.10 10.13
CA THR A 45 0.35 32.79 11.47
C THR A 45 -0.97 32.02 11.36
N PRO A 46 -1.42 31.35 12.43
CA PRO A 46 -2.74 30.70 12.47
C PRO A 46 -3.89 31.65 12.12
N GLU A 47 -3.77 32.94 12.46
CA GLU A 47 -4.75 33.97 12.12
C GLU A 47 -4.77 34.24 10.60
N ASP A 48 -3.62 34.26 9.95
CA ASP A 48 -3.49 34.57 8.51
C ASP A 48 -4.10 33.50 7.59
N VAL A 49 -4.25 32.28 8.10
CA VAL A 49 -4.58 31.11 7.27
C VAL A 49 -6.01 30.62 7.46
N ARG A 50 -6.81 31.27 8.30
CA ARG A 50 -8.21 30.88 8.49
C ARG A 50 -8.98 30.92 7.16
N PRO A 51 -9.87 29.94 6.90
CA PRO A 51 -10.33 28.88 7.81
C PRO A 51 -9.44 27.63 7.87
N TYR A 52 -8.29 27.61 7.18
CA TYR A 52 -7.35 26.49 7.19
C TYR A 52 -6.58 26.42 8.52
N ASP A 53 -6.06 25.24 8.84
CA ASP A 53 -5.27 24.94 10.04
C ASP A 53 -3.82 24.57 9.73
N GLU A 54 -3.44 24.55 8.46
CA GLU A 54 -2.10 24.27 7.99
C GLU A 54 -1.65 25.28 6.92
N ALA A 55 -0.37 25.62 6.92
CA ALA A 55 0.20 26.52 5.92
C ALA A 55 1.70 26.34 5.69
N LEU A 56 2.11 26.60 4.46
CA LEU A 56 3.49 26.53 4.00
C LEU A 56 4.08 27.92 3.73
N THR A 57 5.40 28.03 3.83
CA THR A 57 6.19 29.19 3.42
C THR A 57 7.36 28.73 2.56
N TRP A 58 7.64 29.45 1.47
CA TRP A 58 8.67 29.07 0.50
C TRP A 58 9.99 29.76 0.78
N HIS A 59 11.06 28.99 0.93
CA HIS A 59 12.40 29.49 1.15
C HIS A 59 13.30 29.03 -0.01
N GLU A 60 14.31 29.82 -0.35
CA GLU A 60 15.31 29.47 -1.35
C GLU A 60 16.65 29.18 -0.72
N TYR A 61 17.32 28.20 -1.30
CA TYR A 61 18.53 27.62 -0.76
C TYR A 61 19.56 27.38 -1.85
N LYS A 62 20.79 27.79 -1.58
CA LYS A 62 21.96 27.37 -2.37
C LYS A 62 22.43 26.00 -1.88
N VAL A 63 22.54 25.04 -2.79
CA VAL A 63 23.02 23.69 -2.48
C VAL A 63 24.53 23.74 -2.29
N LYS A 64 24.99 23.34 -1.09
CA LYS A 64 26.41 23.30 -0.74
C LYS A 64 26.94 21.88 -0.94
N ARG A 65 26.19 20.88 -0.46
CA ARG A 65 26.56 19.47 -0.57
C ARG A 65 25.35 18.56 -0.48
N VAL A 66 25.27 17.56 -1.35
CA VAL A 66 24.29 16.46 -1.26
C VAL A 66 24.88 15.36 -0.38
N LEU A 67 24.20 15.05 0.74
CA LEU A 67 24.63 14.04 1.71
C LEU A 67 24.10 12.66 1.33
N SER A 68 22.88 12.59 0.79
CA SER A 68 22.28 11.37 0.24
C SER A 68 21.19 11.69 -0.78
N GLY A 69 20.94 10.79 -1.73
CA GLY A 69 19.99 11.00 -2.83
C GLY A 69 20.65 11.63 -4.06
N LYS A 70 19.84 12.02 -5.06
CA LYS A 70 20.32 12.67 -6.29
C LYS A 70 19.71 14.08 -6.40
N LEU A 71 20.57 15.10 -6.46
CA LEU A 71 20.18 16.49 -6.68
C LEU A 71 21.31 17.21 -7.42
N GLU A 72 21.03 17.70 -8.63
CA GLU A 72 22.03 18.39 -9.48
C GLU A 72 21.84 19.91 -9.50
N ALA A 73 20.69 20.40 -9.02
CA ALA A 73 20.37 21.82 -9.04
C ALA A 73 21.24 22.61 -8.03
N PRO A 74 21.86 23.73 -8.43
CA PRO A 74 22.69 24.55 -7.55
C PRO A 74 21.86 25.39 -6.56
N VAL A 75 20.59 25.63 -6.89
CA VAL A 75 19.61 26.33 -6.07
C VAL A 75 18.34 25.48 -6.04
N ILE A 76 17.70 25.40 -4.89
CA ILE A 76 16.40 24.74 -4.71
C ILE A 76 15.45 25.65 -3.95
N ARG A 77 14.15 25.48 -4.20
CA ARG A 77 13.09 26.14 -3.44
C ARG A 77 12.42 25.10 -2.54
N VAL A 78 12.32 25.38 -1.25
CA VAL A 78 11.84 24.42 -0.24
C VAL A 78 10.67 25.02 0.51
N ALA A 79 9.56 24.29 0.54
CA ALA A 79 8.40 24.61 1.35
C ALA A 79 8.64 24.13 2.78
N HIS A 80 8.47 25.03 3.74
CA HIS A 80 8.47 24.74 5.17
C HIS A 80 7.07 24.98 5.73
N TRP A 81 6.69 24.21 6.76
CA TRP A 81 5.49 24.48 7.51
C TRP A 81 5.67 25.75 8.35
N SER A 82 4.73 26.67 8.23
CA SER A 82 4.62 27.86 9.08
C SER A 82 3.46 27.76 10.07
N VAL A 83 2.45 26.94 9.75
CA VAL A 83 1.33 26.60 10.63
C VAL A 83 1.01 25.11 10.50
N ILE A 84 0.82 24.42 11.62
CA ILE A 84 0.30 23.04 11.66
C ILE A 84 -0.72 22.94 12.80
N ALA A 85 -1.89 22.33 12.53
CA ALA A 85 -2.98 22.17 13.50
C ALA A 85 -3.30 23.47 14.27
N ALA A 86 -3.40 24.58 13.51
CA ALA A 86 -3.64 25.93 13.99
C ALA A 86 -2.59 26.46 14.99
N LYS A 87 -1.36 25.93 14.97
CA LYS A 87 -0.21 26.42 15.76
C LYS A 87 0.92 26.86 14.85
N SER A 88 1.55 27.99 15.18
CA SER A 88 2.75 28.44 14.48
C SER A 88 3.88 27.42 14.63
N VAL A 89 4.56 27.17 13.52
CA VAL A 89 5.78 26.38 13.48
C VAL A 89 6.94 27.33 13.17
N PRO A 90 7.92 27.46 14.07
CA PRO A 90 9.04 28.35 13.81
C PRO A 90 9.87 27.83 12.63
N VAL A 91 10.08 28.71 11.66
CA VAL A 91 11.07 28.54 10.58
C VAL A 91 11.99 29.74 10.66
N SER A 92 13.29 29.52 10.70
CA SER A 92 14.25 30.62 10.60
C SER A 92 14.17 31.25 9.20
N ASP A 93 14.15 32.57 9.14
CA ASP A 93 14.18 33.39 7.91
C ASP A 93 15.57 33.99 7.66
N LYS A 94 16.55 33.67 8.53
CA LYS A 94 17.89 34.24 8.48
C LYS A 94 18.61 33.86 7.18
N GLN A 95 18.94 34.85 6.37
CA GLN A 95 19.79 34.67 5.18
C GLN A 95 21.23 34.30 5.58
N GLY A 96 21.87 33.47 4.77
CA GLY A 96 23.21 32.92 5.00
C GLY A 96 23.26 31.81 6.06
N GLU A 97 22.13 31.39 6.61
CA GLU A 97 22.10 30.27 7.56
C GLU A 97 22.34 28.94 6.83
N GLU A 98 23.33 28.18 7.31
CA GLU A 98 23.60 26.83 6.82
C GLU A 98 22.79 25.80 7.64
N VAL A 99 22.02 24.97 6.94
CA VAL A 99 21.16 23.95 7.54
C VAL A 99 21.26 22.64 6.78
N THR A 100 20.99 21.54 7.46
CA THR A 100 20.80 20.22 6.83
C THR A 100 19.30 19.96 6.72
N LEU A 101 18.82 19.78 5.49
CA LEU A 101 17.42 19.46 5.22
C LEU A 101 17.27 18.02 4.76
N GLN A 102 16.10 17.44 5.06
CA GLN A 102 15.61 16.21 4.45
C GLN A 102 14.41 16.59 3.59
N VAL A 103 14.55 16.44 2.28
CA VAL A 103 13.59 16.99 1.32
C VAL A 103 13.07 15.94 0.35
N VAL A 104 11.85 16.14 -0.14
CA VAL A 104 11.23 15.36 -1.22
C VAL A 104 10.70 16.29 -2.30
N PRO A 105 10.64 15.88 -3.58
CA PRO A 105 10.03 16.70 -4.62
C PRO A 105 8.61 17.12 -4.22
N PHE A 106 8.29 18.41 -4.35
CA PHE A 106 7.03 18.94 -3.82
C PHE A 106 5.81 18.25 -4.43
N ASP A 107 5.85 17.98 -5.74
CA ASP A 107 4.77 17.30 -6.47
C ASP A 107 4.65 15.79 -6.17
N SER A 108 5.57 15.22 -5.39
CA SER A 108 5.51 13.81 -4.99
C SER A 108 4.64 13.56 -3.75
N VAL A 109 4.21 14.62 -3.06
CA VAL A 109 3.33 14.54 -1.90
C VAL A 109 1.92 14.87 -2.36
N GLU A 110 1.06 13.85 -2.40
CA GLU A 110 -0.37 14.04 -2.69
C GLU A 110 -1.01 14.87 -1.55
N ASP A 111 -2.07 15.61 -1.86
CA ASP A 111 -2.81 16.50 -0.93
C ASP A 111 -2.10 17.78 -0.43
N ILE A 112 -0.81 17.99 -0.73
CA ILE A 112 -0.13 19.24 -0.34
C ILE A 112 -0.52 20.46 -1.18
N LYS A 113 -1.13 20.23 -2.35
CA LYS A 113 -1.46 21.26 -3.34
C LYS A 113 -2.59 22.18 -2.87
N ASP A 114 -3.43 21.72 -1.95
CA ASP A 114 -4.55 22.47 -1.41
C ASP A 114 -4.21 23.24 -0.13
N ILE A 115 -2.94 23.21 0.29
CA ILE A 115 -2.46 23.87 1.50
C ILE A 115 -2.11 25.33 1.21
N ALA A 116 -2.53 26.24 2.10
CA ALA A 116 -2.24 27.65 1.98
C ALA A 116 -0.73 27.90 2.00
N ALA A 117 -0.15 28.34 0.89
CA ALA A 117 1.26 28.69 0.80
C ALA A 117 1.49 30.21 0.76
N SER A 118 2.60 30.67 1.33
CA SER A 118 3.18 32.00 1.13
C SER A 118 4.38 31.87 0.21
N ASP A 119 4.34 32.50 -0.96
CA ASP A 119 5.50 32.64 -1.86
C ASP A 119 5.58 34.11 -2.27
N ASP A 120 6.32 34.91 -1.50
CA ASP A 120 6.65 36.31 -1.81
C ASP A 120 8.09 36.46 -2.33
N LEU A 121 8.70 35.35 -2.77
CA LEU A 121 9.99 35.35 -3.44
C LEU A 121 9.88 35.86 -4.88
N GLU A 122 10.96 36.45 -5.39
CA GLU A 122 11.03 36.87 -6.79
C GLU A 122 10.88 35.66 -7.72
N ILE A 123 9.96 35.76 -8.69
CA ILE A 123 9.79 34.75 -9.73
C ILE A 123 10.77 35.08 -10.86
N THR A 124 11.76 34.22 -11.07
CA THR A 124 12.72 34.32 -12.18
C THR A 124 12.22 33.52 -13.38
N ALA A 125 12.80 33.76 -14.57
CA ALA A 125 12.44 33.02 -15.79
C ALA A 125 12.81 31.52 -15.73
N GLU A 126 13.70 31.14 -14.82
CA GLU A 126 14.11 29.76 -14.55
C GLU A 126 13.87 29.45 -13.07
N GLU A 127 12.66 29.00 -12.74
CA GLU A 127 12.33 28.63 -11.35
C GLU A 127 13.17 27.43 -10.88
N PRO A 128 13.79 27.52 -9.68
CA PRO A 128 14.45 26.38 -9.07
C PRO A 128 13.47 25.22 -8.84
N PRO A 129 13.95 23.95 -8.87
CA PRO A 129 13.10 22.83 -8.51
C PRO A 129 12.58 22.93 -7.08
N ARG A 130 11.31 22.54 -6.90
CA ARG A 130 10.56 22.70 -5.66
C ARG A 130 10.54 21.42 -4.83
N PHE A 131 10.75 21.58 -3.53
CA PHE A 131 10.76 20.49 -2.57
C PHE A 131 9.93 20.81 -1.33
N LEU A 132 9.56 19.77 -0.58
CA LEU A 132 8.98 19.87 0.77
C LEU A 132 10.03 19.49 1.82
N ASP A 133 10.12 20.26 2.91
CA ASP A 133 10.96 19.95 4.07
C ASP A 133 10.29 18.93 5.01
N LEU A 134 10.80 17.70 5.01
CA LEU A 134 10.38 16.64 5.94
C LEU A 134 11.06 16.77 7.31
N SER A 135 12.22 17.43 7.39
CA SER A 135 13.00 17.51 8.64
C SER A 135 12.26 18.29 9.72
N GLN A 136 11.56 19.37 9.33
CA GLN A 136 10.71 20.14 10.22
C GLN A 136 9.49 19.34 10.66
N SER A 137 8.81 18.69 9.71
CA SER A 137 7.57 17.95 9.94
C SER A 137 7.73 16.80 10.96
N LEU A 138 8.85 16.07 10.87
CA LEU A 138 9.16 14.92 11.74
C LEU A 138 9.73 15.32 13.11
N ALA A 139 10.16 16.57 13.27
CA ALA A 139 10.67 17.10 14.53
C ALA A 139 9.56 17.61 15.46
N GLN A 140 8.43 18.06 14.91
CA GLN A 140 7.32 18.63 15.67
C GLN A 140 6.46 17.56 16.37
N GLN A 141 5.96 17.87 17.57
CA GLN A 141 4.98 16.99 18.26
C GLN A 141 3.65 16.90 17.50
N SER A 142 3.28 17.96 16.78
CA SER A 142 2.12 18.05 15.90
C SER A 142 2.58 18.03 14.45
N THR A 143 3.02 16.87 13.95
CA THR A 143 3.31 16.64 12.53
C THR A 143 2.02 16.83 11.71
N PRO A 144 2.07 17.50 10.54
CA PRO A 144 0.89 17.71 9.70
C PRO A 144 0.32 16.36 9.27
N SER A 145 -1.00 16.23 9.15
CA SER A 145 -1.63 14.93 8.88
C SER A 145 -1.15 14.33 7.57
N VAL A 146 -0.94 15.17 6.54
CA VAL A 146 -0.43 14.77 5.22
C VAL A 146 0.96 14.12 5.30
N VAL A 147 1.79 14.53 6.27
CA VAL A 147 3.12 13.92 6.49
C VAL A 147 3.04 12.77 7.48
N ARG A 148 2.26 12.92 8.56
CA ARG A 148 2.12 11.89 9.60
C ARG A 148 1.54 10.59 9.05
N LEU A 149 0.65 10.68 8.08
CA LEU A 149 -0.05 9.52 7.52
C LEU A 149 0.46 9.11 6.13
N ASP A 150 1.58 9.70 5.67
CA ASP A 150 2.28 9.22 4.48
C ASP A 150 3.17 8.02 4.82
N TYR A 151 2.67 6.83 4.46
CA TYR A 151 3.39 5.55 4.53
C TYR A 151 3.90 5.08 3.15
N ARG A 152 3.77 5.94 2.12
CA ARG A 152 3.99 5.68 0.69
C ARG A 152 3.03 4.66 0.07
N GLY A 153 2.42 5.04 -1.04
CA GLY A 153 1.53 4.16 -1.82
C GLY A 153 0.19 3.90 -1.13
N ASN A 154 -0.50 2.83 -1.55
CA ASN A 154 -1.88 2.55 -1.12
C ASN A 154 -2.04 2.30 0.40
N VAL A 155 -0.96 1.93 1.09
CA VAL A 155 -0.99 1.66 2.52
C VAL A 155 -1.17 2.94 3.35
N SER A 156 -0.85 4.13 2.80
CA SER A 156 -1.13 5.42 3.45
C SER A 156 -2.61 5.55 3.79
N ASP A 157 -3.48 5.34 2.79
CA ASP A 157 -4.94 5.40 2.94
C ASP A 157 -5.47 4.41 3.97
N GLN A 158 -5.00 3.16 3.90
CA GLN A 158 -5.37 2.13 4.89
C GLN A 158 -4.91 2.51 6.30
N MET A 159 -3.74 3.14 6.42
CA MET A 159 -3.22 3.60 7.70
C MET A 159 -4.02 4.76 8.29
N GLN A 160 -4.54 5.67 7.46
CA GLN A 160 -5.45 6.74 7.93
C GLN A 160 -6.65 6.14 8.67
N ILE A 161 -7.24 5.08 8.12
CA ILE A 161 -8.35 4.34 8.74
C ILE A 161 -7.86 3.60 9.99
N TYR A 162 -6.77 2.83 9.86
CA TYR A 162 -6.19 2.03 10.95
C TYR A 162 -6.01 2.85 12.23
N TRP A 163 -5.46 4.06 12.14
CA TRP A 163 -5.23 4.89 13.34
C TRP A 163 -6.52 5.27 14.08
N LYS A 164 -7.65 5.38 13.37
CA LYS A 164 -8.97 5.65 13.97
C LYS A 164 -9.57 4.40 14.61
N VAL A 165 -9.42 3.23 13.98
CA VAL A 165 -10.14 2.01 14.38
C VAL A 165 -9.29 0.98 15.13
N ARG A 166 -7.97 1.14 15.26
CA ARG A 166 -7.08 0.14 15.89
C ARG A 166 -7.51 -0.33 17.29
N GLY A 167 -8.21 0.50 18.06
CA GLY A 167 -8.74 0.11 19.38
C GLY A 167 -9.97 -0.81 19.35
N GLN A 168 -10.64 -0.96 18.19
CA GLN A 168 -11.86 -1.77 18.02
C GLN A 168 -11.69 -2.97 17.07
N LEU A 169 -10.56 -3.07 16.35
CA LEU A 169 -10.33 -4.17 15.41
C LEU A 169 -10.29 -5.54 16.10
N GLN A 170 -11.18 -6.42 15.65
CA GLN A 170 -11.23 -7.84 16.00
C GLN A 170 -10.56 -8.71 14.94
N ALA A 171 -10.46 -8.23 13.70
CA ALA A 171 -9.86 -8.96 12.60
C ALA A 171 -9.08 -8.04 11.65
N VAL A 172 -8.04 -8.57 11.02
CA VAL A 172 -7.27 -7.84 10.00
C VAL A 172 -7.01 -8.74 8.80
N VAL A 173 -7.22 -8.21 7.58
CA VAL A 173 -6.75 -8.84 6.34
C VAL A 173 -5.32 -8.40 6.06
N MET A 174 -4.44 -9.36 5.80
CA MET A 174 -3.05 -9.18 5.39
C MET A 174 -2.77 -9.93 4.09
N GLY A 175 -1.71 -9.55 3.40
CA GLY A 175 -1.29 -10.16 2.14
C GLY A 175 -0.67 -9.09 1.23
N ASN A 176 -0.70 -9.34 -0.08
CA ASN A 176 -0.30 -8.38 -1.10
C ASN A 176 -1.54 -7.82 -1.84
N SER A 177 -1.38 -7.41 -3.10
CA SER A 177 -2.48 -6.90 -3.92
C SER A 177 -3.64 -7.89 -4.11
N HIS A 178 -3.41 -9.20 -3.99
CA HIS A 178 -4.46 -10.22 -4.00
C HIS A 178 -5.38 -10.06 -2.78
N ALA A 179 -4.84 -9.77 -1.60
CA ALA A 179 -5.64 -9.41 -0.42
C ALA A 179 -6.31 -8.05 -0.58
N THR A 180 -5.56 -7.02 -1.00
CA THR A 180 -6.07 -5.64 -1.11
C THR A 180 -7.32 -5.55 -1.99
N LYS A 181 -7.39 -6.35 -3.06
CA LYS A 181 -8.53 -6.37 -4.00
C LYS A 181 -9.49 -7.55 -3.76
N GLY A 182 -8.98 -8.69 -3.34
CA GLY A 182 -9.74 -9.95 -3.28
C GLY A 182 -10.52 -10.18 -1.98
N VAL A 183 -10.33 -9.36 -0.95
CA VAL A 183 -11.02 -9.53 0.34
C VAL A 183 -11.65 -8.20 0.78
N CYS A 184 -12.98 -8.16 0.78
CA CYS A 184 -13.76 -7.04 1.30
C CYS A 184 -14.13 -7.30 2.76
N PRO A 185 -13.55 -6.58 3.75
CA PRO A 185 -13.84 -6.85 5.16
C PRO A 185 -15.30 -6.65 5.55
N ARG A 186 -16.01 -5.74 4.86
CA ARG A 186 -17.45 -5.49 5.08
C ARG A 186 -18.31 -6.74 4.94
N GLU A 187 -17.86 -7.74 4.17
CA GLU A 187 -18.57 -9.00 3.98
C GLU A 187 -18.53 -9.93 5.20
N PHE A 188 -17.78 -9.59 6.25
CA PHE A 188 -17.60 -10.40 7.45
C PHE A 188 -18.22 -9.73 8.68
N PHE A 189 -18.49 -10.52 9.73
CA PHE A 189 -19.02 -10.06 11.04
C PHE A 189 -20.40 -9.36 10.99
N GLY A 190 -21.13 -9.48 9.87
CA GLY A 190 -22.53 -9.06 9.76
C GLY A 190 -22.76 -7.57 10.06
N GLN A 191 -23.93 -7.28 10.64
CA GLN A 191 -24.43 -5.92 10.81
C GLN A 191 -23.53 -5.05 11.71
N GLU A 192 -22.88 -5.63 12.72
CA GLU A 192 -21.95 -4.90 13.59
C GLU A 192 -20.86 -4.25 12.76
N ASN A 193 -20.22 -5.03 11.88
CA ASN A 193 -19.13 -4.55 11.05
C ASN A 193 -19.57 -3.55 9.96
N TRP A 194 -20.84 -3.61 9.55
CA TRP A 194 -21.41 -2.66 8.58
C TRP A 194 -21.56 -1.26 9.17
N SER A 195 -21.95 -1.15 10.45
CA SER A 195 -22.07 0.16 11.12
C SER A 195 -20.76 0.58 11.79
N THR A 196 -19.98 -0.39 12.25
CA THR A 196 -18.83 -0.21 13.11
C THR A 196 -17.72 -1.13 12.65
N PRO A 197 -16.79 -0.66 11.81
CA PRO A 197 -15.74 -1.52 11.27
C PRO A 197 -14.92 -2.20 12.37
N VAL A 198 -15.08 -3.51 12.51
CA VAL A 198 -14.32 -4.37 13.42
C VAL A 198 -13.30 -5.22 12.66
N MET A 199 -13.32 -5.14 11.33
CA MET A 199 -12.34 -5.76 10.45
C MET A 199 -11.78 -4.74 9.47
N LEU A 200 -10.46 -4.75 9.26
CA LEU A 200 -9.79 -3.83 8.32
C LEU A 200 -8.93 -4.61 7.33
N ASN A 201 -8.93 -4.20 6.07
CA ASN A 201 -7.95 -4.65 5.10
C ASN A 201 -6.71 -3.75 5.20
N LEU A 202 -5.62 -4.33 5.70
CA LEU A 202 -4.34 -3.65 5.90
C LEU A 202 -3.26 -4.29 5.02
N ALA A 203 -3.66 -4.93 3.92
CA ALA A 203 -2.74 -5.59 3.01
C ALA A 203 -2.04 -4.56 2.09
N PRO A 204 -0.70 -4.41 2.19
CA PRO A 204 0.05 -3.51 1.32
C PRO A 204 0.09 -4.06 -0.11
N ALA A 205 -0.47 -3.33 -1.08
CA ALA A 205 -0.49 -3.80 -2.46
C ALA A 205 0.94 -3.85 -3.02
N GLY A 206 1.30 -4.99 -3.64
CA GLY A 206 2.67 -5.24 -4.07
C GLY A 206 3.68 -5.48 -2.94
N GLY A 207 3.23 -5.56 -1.67
CA GLY A 207 4.10 -5.86 -0.54
C GLY A 207 4.66 -7.28 -0.59
N ASN A 208 5.98 -7.40 -0.40
CA ASN A 208 6.66 -8.67 -0.25
C ASN A 208 6.43 -9.28 1.15
N ASN A 209 6.97 -10.48 1.40
CA ASN A 209 6.79 -11.17 2.68
C ASN A 209 7.33 -10.34 3.86
N LYS A 210 8.50 -9.74 3.68
CA LYS A 210 9.19 -8.93 4.70
C LYS A 210 8.32 -7.76 5.18
N LEU A 211 7.67 -7.03 4.26
CA LEU A 211 6.75 -5.95 4.59
C LEU A 211 5.50 -6.47 5.29
N GLN A 212 4.89 -7.55 4.79
CA GLN A 212 3.71 -8.16 5.41
C GLN A 212 4.00 -8.59 6.85
N CYS A 213 5.11 -9.30 7.07
CA CYS A 213 5.55 -9.74 8.39
C CYS A 213 5.89 -8.57 9.32
N LEU A 214 6.55 -7.52 8.82
CA LEU A 214 6.80 -6.29 9.59
C LEU A 214 5.48 -5.64 10.04
N MET A 215 4.54 -5.45 9.11
CA MET A 215 3.25 -4.83 9.42
C MET A 215 2.46 -5.65 10.45
N ILE A 216 2.48 -6.98 10.33
CA ILE A 216 1.85 -7.85 11.32
C ILE A 216 2.46 -7.63 12.71
N ARG A 217 3.79 -7.71 12.84
CA ARG A 217 4.48 -7.57 14.13
C ARG A 217 4.29 -6.20 14.77
N GLU A 218 4.32 -5.13 13.98
CA GLU A 218 4.30 -3.76 14.50
C GLU A 218 2.91 -3.16 14.67
N TYR A 219 1.96 -3.50 13.79
CA TYR A 219 0.64 -2.84 13.74
C TYR A 219 -0.53 -3.79 14.01
N VAL A 220 -0.42 -5.08 13.69
CA VAL A 220 -1.55 -6.02 13.87
C VAL A 220 -1.46 -6.74 15.21
N GLU A 221 -0.34 -7.39 15.49
CA GLU A 221 -0.11 -8.15 16.71
C GLU A 221 -0.37 -7.36 18.02
N PRO A 222 -0.07 -6.04 18.10
CA PRO A 222 -0.35 -5.26 19.31
C PRO A 222 -1.81 -4.81 19.50
N LEU A 223 -2.73 -5.16 18.59
CA LEU A 223 -4.12 -4.74 18.66
C LEU A 223 -4.84 -5.42 19.86
N PRO A 224 -5.55 -4.64 20.70
CA PRO A 224 -6.02 -5.12 22.01
C PRO A 224 -7.22 -6.08 21.91
N LYS A 225 -7.93 -6.08 20.79
CA LYS A 225 -9.14 -6.90 20.57
C LYS A 225 -8.97 -7.92 19.45
N LEU A 226 -7.76 -8.09 18.93
CA LEU A 226 -7.50 -8.97 17.80
C LEU A 226 -7.83 -10.43 18.13
N LYS A 227 -8.69 -11.01 17.30
CA LYS A 227 -9.09 -12.43 17.34
C LYS A 227 -8.64 -13.17 16.10
N TRP A 228 -8.65 -12.50 14.94
CA TRP A 228 -8.40 -13.13 13.64
C TRP A 228 -7.39 -12.36 12.80
N VAL A 229 -6.51 -13.08 12.12
CA VAL A 229 -5.74 -12.57 10.98
C VAL A 229 -6.07 -13.42 9.76
N MET A 230 -6.59 -12.78 8.73
CA MET A 230 -6.85 -13.38 7.42
C MET A 230 -5.69 -13.03 6.49
N TRP A 231 -4.78 -13.98 6.25
CA TRP A 231 -3.58 -13.74 5.47
C TRP A 231 -3.67 -14.43 4.11
N VAL A 232 -3.83 -13.63 3.07
CA VAL A 232 -3.83 -14.13 1.69
C VAL A 232 -2.42 -14.51 1.29
N VAL A 233 -2.26 -15.78 0.92
CA VAL A 233 -1.02 -16.42 0.49
C VAL A 233 -0.93 -16.30 -1.03
N SER A 234 0.12 -15.65 -1.52
CA SER A 234 0.43 -15.55 -2.94
C SER A 234 1.74 -16.29 -3.22
N ALA A 235 1.75 -17.16 -4.23
CA ALA A 235 2.95 -17.94 -4.57
C ALA A 235 4.17 -17.05 -4.89
N ARG A 236 3.97 -15.94 -5.62
CA ARG A 236 5.03 -14.95 -5.92
C ARG A 236 5.77 -14.43 -4.69
N THR A 237 5.15 -14.44 -3.51
CA THR A 237 5.75 -13.94 -2.27
C THR A 237 6.88 -14.82 -1.77
N PHE A 238 6.93 -16.09 -2.17
CA PHE A 238 7.96 -17.07 -1.78
C PHE A 238 8.97 -17.37 -2.89
N ASN A 239 8.90 -16.63 -4.01
CA ASN A 239 9.78 -16.83 -5.15
C ASN A 239 11.12 -16.12 -4.93
N LYS A 240 12.21 -16.89 -4.76
CA LYS A 240 13.57 -16.39 -4.54
C LYS A 240 14.12 -15.57 -5.72
N GLU A 241 13.60 -15.79 -6.92
CA GLU A 241 13.98 -15.04 -8.12
C GLU A 241 13.35 -13.65 -8.16
N ARG A 242 12.38 -13.40 -7.25
CA ARG A 242 11.63 -12.15 -7.13
C ARG A 242 11.88 -11.50 -5.77
N THR A 243 13.10 -11.03 -5.55
CA THR A 243 13.42 -10.15 -4.42
C THR A 243 13.11 -8.69 -4.76
N ASP A 244 11.82 -8.31 -4.69
CA ASP A 244 11.43 -6.89 -4.74
C ASP A 244 11.34 -6.34 -3.32
N GLU A 245 12.39 -5.66 -2.86
CA GLU A 245 12.41 -4.98 -1.55
C GLU A 245 11.83 -3.56 -1.61
N ARG A 246 11.48 -3.04 -2.79
CA ARG A 246 11.12 -1.63 -2.96
C ARG A 246 9.99 -1.19 -2.04
N LYS A 247 8.91 -1.96 -1.94
CA LYS A 247 7.77 -1.59 -1.08
C LYS A 247 8.12 -1.59 0.40
N TYR A 248 8.97 -2.54 0.82
CA TYR A 248 9.49 -2.56 2.19
C TYR A 248 10.39 -1.34 2.47
N GLU A 249 11.28 -1.00 1.54
CA GLU A 249 12.16 0.17 1.65
C GLU A 249 11.37 1.48 1.63
N GLU A 250 10.39 1.62 0.73
CA GLU A 250 9.49 2.77 0.65
C GLU A 250 8.74 2.97 1.98
N PHE A 251 8.16 1.88 2.53
CA PHE A 251 7.43 1.93 3.79
C PHE A 251 8.33 2.29 4.98
N THR A 252 9.49 1.67 5.10
CA THR A 252 10.42 1.92 6.22
C THR A 252 11.17 3.25 6.08
N ALA A 253 11.28 3.81 4.88
CA ALA A 253 11.74 5.18 4.68
C ALA A 253 10.63 6.20 4.94
N SER A 254 9.35 5.79 4.92
CA SER A 254 8.22 6.72 4.95
C SER A 254 8.19 7.63 6.18
N PRO A 255 7.73 8.89 6.03
CA PRO A 255 7.54 9.80 7.15
C PRO A 255 6.66 9.22 8.26
N GLY A 256 5.56 8.54 7.89
CA GLY A 256 4.63 7.91 8.84
C GLY A 256 5.30 6.83 9.68
N TRP A 257 6.05 5.91 9.07
CA TRP A 257 6.74 4.86 9.82
C TRP A 257 7.87 5.42 10.70
N GLN A 258 8.64 6.39 10.20
CA GLN A 258 9.70 7.02 10.99
C GLN A 258 9.14 7.76 12.21
N TYR A 259 8.02 8.47 12.04
CA TYR A 259 7.31 9.08 13.16
C TYR A 259 6.89 8.02 14.19
N ASP A 260 6.35 6.89 13.72
CA ASP A 260 5.87 5.81 14.58
C ASP A 260 6.99 5.21 15.43
N GLN A 261 8.15 4.94 14.82
CA GLN A 261 9.30 4.41 15.56
C GLN A 261 9.80 5.40 16.62
N LYS A 262 9.85 6.70 16.30
CA LYS A 262 10.28 7.75 17.24
C LYS A 262 9.30 7.94 18.40
N HIS A 263 8.01 7.70 18.18
CA HIS A 263 6.94 7.89 19.16
C HIS A 263 6.37 6.56 19.68
N LYS A 264 7.12 5.46 19.56
CA LYS A 264 6.64 4.12 19.88
C LYS A 264 6.09 3.99 21.31
N ALA A 265 6.74 4.65 22.27
CA ALA A 265 6.33 4.61 23.68
C ALA A 265 5.01 5.34 23.97
N THR A 266 4.56 6.25 23.10
CA THR A 266 3.28 6.96 23.25
C THR A 266 2.18 6.35 22.40
N LEU A 267 2.55 5.75 21.26
CA LEU A 267 1.61 5.11 20.34
C LEU A 267 1.26 3.67 20.74
N TRP A 268 2.13 3.00 21.52
CA TRP A 268 1.94 1.64 22.04
C TRP A 268 2.16 1.54 23.56
N PRO A 269 1.49 0.61 24.27
CA PRO A 269 0.48 -0.32 23.75
C PRO A 269 -0.74 0.42 23.21
N VAL A 270 -1.42 -0.17 22.23
CA VAL A 270 -2.60 0.45 21.62
C VAL A 270 -3.64 0.64 22.73
N PRO A 271 -4.07 1.87 23.02
CA PRO A 271 -5.06 2.10 24.06
C PRO A 271 -6.37 1.44 23.63
N ALA A 272 -7.03 0.75 24.57
CA ALA A 272 -8.42 0.35 24.36
C ALA A 272 -9.24 1.63 24.20
N SER A 273 -9.88 1.80 23.05
CA SER A 273 -10.75 2.96 22.82
C SER A 273 -12.14 2.64 23.35
N ASP A 274 -12.62 3.47 24.27
CA ASP A 274 -14.03 3.49 24.68
C ASP A 274 -14.90 4.13 23.58
N LYS A 275 -14.31 5.03 22.78
CA LYS A 275 -14.98 5.62 21.62
C LYS A 275 -14.92 4.62 20.46
N VAL A 276 -16.10 4.14 20.08
CA VAL A 276 -16.31 3.36 18.86
C VAL A 276 -16.42 4.33 17.68
N VAL A 277 -15.73 4.02 16.59
CA VAL A 277 -15.76 4.77 15.33
C VAL A 277 -16.70 4.06 14.35
N SER A 278 -17.65 4.81 13.80
CA SER A 278 -18.63 4.31 12.83
C SER A 278 -18.12 4.37 11.38
N ALA A 279 -18.74 3.59 10.49
CA ALA A 279 -18.44 3.65 9.06
C ALA A 279 -18.71 5.05 8.48
N THR A 280 -19.78 5.73 8.91
CA THR A 280 -20.08 7.11 8.48
C THR A 280 -19.01 8.13 8.92
N GLU A 281 -18.40 7.95 10.09
CA GLU A 281 -17.27 8.79 10.51
C GLU A 281 -16.02 8.56 9.64
N LEU A 282 -15.82 7.34 9.13
CA LEU A 282 -14.71 7.02 8.24
C LEU A 282 -14.97 7.50 6.82
N GLU A 283 -16.21 7.39 6.33
CA GLU A 283 -16.63 7.94 5.04
C GLU A 283 -16.35 9.46 4.98
N ALA A 284 -16.58 10.16 6.09
CA ALA A 284 -16.29 11.59 6.22
C ALA A 284 -14.80 11.96 6.12
N LEU A 285 -13.87 10.99 6.18
CA LEU A 285 -12.45 11.21 5.89
C LEU A 285 -12.18 11.42 4.39
N ASN A 286 -13.13 11.08 3.51
CA ASN A 286 -13.04 11.24 2.06
C ASN A 286 -11.76 10.62 1.44
N ILE A 287 -11.34 9.47 1.95
CA ILE A 287 -10.20 8.71 1.43
C ILE A 287 -10.56 8.17 0.04
N THR A 288 -9.68 8.35 -0.95
CA THR A 288 -10.01 8.05 -2.36
C THR A 288 -9.48 6.71 -2.86
N GLY A 289 -8.42 6.15 -2.24
CA GLY A 289 -7.80 4.90 -2.68
C GLY A 289 -8.42 3.63 -2.09
N CYS A 290 -9.25 3.72 -1.06
CA CYS A 290 -9.95 2.56 -0.48
C CYS A 290 -11.28 2.97 0.17
N ASP A 291 -12.14 1.99 0.45
CA ASP A 291 -13.39 2.21 1.21
C ASP A 291 -13.15 2.29 2.72
N GLU A 292 -14.22 2.43 3.51
CA GLU A 292 -14.16 2.59 4.97
C GLU A 292 -13.59 1.36 5.71
N TRP A 293 -13.40 0.25 5.00
CA TRP A 293 -12.80 -0.99 5.49
C TRP A 293 -11.40 -1.23 4.92
N GLY A 294 -10.79 -0.25 4.24
CA GLY A 294 -9.46 -0.35 3.65
C GLY A 294 -9.41 -1.21 2.37
N TRP A 295 -10.57 -1.53 1.78
CA TRP A 295 -10.66 -2.38 0.59
C TRP A 295 -10.59 -1.58 -0.71
N GLU A 296 -9.75 -2.03 -1.64
CA GLU A 296 -9.57 -1.42 -2.96
C GLU A 296 -10.39 -2.16 -4.03
N GLY A 297 -11.72 -2.14 -3.87
CA GLY A 297 -12.63 -2.95 -4.69
C GLY A 297 -12.76 -2.49 -6.15
N ARG A 298 -12.32 -3.33 -7.10
CA ARG A 298 -12.37 -3.03 -8.55
C ARG A 298 -13.70 -3.43 -9.20
N LYS A 299 -14.36 -2.47 -9.86
CA LYS A 299 -15.72 -2.65 -10.43
C LYS A 299 -15.76 -3.35 -11.79
N GLN A 300 -14.79 -3.09 -12.67
CA GLN A 300 -14.80 -3.50 -14.08
C GLN A 300 -13.55 -4.28 -14.42
N THR A 301 -13.64 -5.26 -15.31
CA THR A 301 -12.46 -5.95 -15.84
C THR A 301 -11.59 -5.00 -16.66
N ASN A 302 -10.27 -5.14 -16.53
CA ASN A 302 -9.25 -4.53 -17.38
C ASN A 302 -8.84 -5.47 -18.54
N LEU A 303 -9.51 -6.61 -18.68
CA LEU A 303 -9.30 -7.54 -19.78
C LEU A 303 -10.20 -7.17 -21.00
N PRO A 304 -9.85 -7.65 -22.21
CA PRO A 304 -10.66 -7.49 -23.41
C PRO A 304 -12.10 -7.98 -23.20
N LYS A 305 -13.06 -7.47 -23.99
CA LYS A 305 -14.46 -7.90 -23.87
C LYS A 305 -14.70 -9.31 -24.40
N SER A 306 -13.96 -9.71 -25.44
CA SER A 306 -14.07 -11.04 -26.04
C SER A 306 -13.30 -12.07 -25.22
N LEU A 307 -13.94 -13.19 -24.84
CA LEU A 307 -13.28 -14.29 -24.13
C LEU A 307 -12.10 -14.87 -24.89
N GLU A 308 -12.14 -14.87 -26.23
CA GLU A 308 -11.02 -15.34 -27.06
C GLU A 308 -9.80 -14.42 -26.92
N GLU A 309 -10.03 -13.11 -26.94
CA GLU A 309 -8.97 -12.10 -26.76
C GLU A 309 -8.43 -12.13 -25.33
N GLN A 310 -9.30 -12.30 -24.32
CA GLN A 310 -8.88 -12.50 -22.93
C GLN A 310 -7.96 -13.71 -22.80
N ARG A 311 -8.38 -14.86 -23.36
CA ARG A 311 -7.58 -16.09 -23.32
C ARG A 311 -6.21 -15.86 -23.96
N LYS A 312 -6.17 -15.27 -25.16
CA LYS A 312 -4.90 -14.97 -25.84
C LYS A 312 -4.00 -14.08 -25.00
N GLN A 313 -4.54 -13.01 -24.42
CA GLN A 313 -3.76 -12.09 -23.58
C GLN A 313 -3.25 -12.76 -22.30
N ILE A 314 -4.06 -13.58 -21.63
CA ILE A 314 -3.67 -14.28 -20.41
C ILE A 314 -2.55 -15.28 -20.68
N LEU A 315 -2.68 -16.10 -21.74
CA LEU A 315 -1.63 -17.04 -22.13
C LEU A 315 -0.32 -16.33 -22.45
N GLN A 316 -0.39 -15.14 -23.05
CA GLN A 316 0.78 -14.30 -23.32
C GLN A 316 1.38 -13.70 -22.05
N LEU A 317 0.56 -13.23 -21.11
CA LEU A 317 1.05 -12.65 -19.85
C LEU A 317 1.67 -13.69 -18.91
N CYS A 318 1.31 -14.97 -19.08
CA CYS A 318 1.78 -16.10 -18.27
C CYS A 318 2.66 -17.05 -19.09
N ASP A 319 3.42 -16.54 -20.06
CA ASP A 319 4.27 -17.34 -20.97
C ASP A 319 5.66 -17.66 -20.40
N SER A 320 6.05 -17.00 -19.31
CA SER A 320 7.39 -17.08 -18.73
C SER A 320 7.37 -17.79 -17.39
N GLU A 321 8.06 -18.93 -17.30
CA GLU A 321 8.27 -19.69 -16.07
C GLU A 321 9.53 -19.23 -15.35
N ARG A 322 9.37 -18.65 -14.16
CA ARG A 322 10.45 -18.13 -13.32
C ARG A 322 10.05 -18.26 -11.86
N PHE A 323 10.18 -19.47 -11.33
CA PHE A 323 9.88 -19.75 -9.94
C PHE A 323 10.94 -20.62 -9.31
N ALA A 324 11.42 -20.19 -8.15
CA ALA A 324 12.13 -21.07 -7.27
C ALA A 324 11.82 -20.74 -5.82
N TRP A 325 11.47 -21.77 -5.06
CA TRP A 325 11.12 -21.65 -3.65
C TRP A 325 12.23 -21.06 -2.78
N SER A 326 11.84 -20.28 -1.78
CA SER A 326 12.73 -19.71 -0.76
C SER A 326 12.34 -20.18 0.64
N GLU A 327 13.16 -21.07 1.19
CA GLU A 327 13.03 -21.50 2.59
C GLU A 327 13.21 -20.33 3.57
N ASP A 328 14.10 -19.38 3.29
CA ASP A 328 14.36 -18.23 4.16
C ASP A 328 13.13 -17.32 4.27
N ILE A 329 12.49 -17.01 3.13
CA ILE A 329 11.26 -16.22 3.12
C ILE A 329 10.12 -16.98 3.82
N PHE A 330 10.00 -18.29 3.55
CA PHE A 330 8.99 -19.11 4.21
C PHE A 330 9.22 -19.21 5.72
N ALA A 331 10.47 -19.28 6.18
CA ALA A 331 10.80 -19.35 7.59
C ALA A 331 10.33 -18.09 8.36
N GLU A 332 10.52 -16.89 7.79
CA GLU A 332 10.01 -15.65 8.39
C GLU A 332 8.48 -15.62 8.45
N PHE A 333 7.82 -16.00 7.35
CA PHE A 333 6.37 -16.12 7.27
C PHE A 333 5.82 -17.09 8.33
N LYS A 334 6.37 -18.31 8.36
CA LYS A 334 6.00 -19.37 9.28
C LYS A 334 6.17 -18.91 10.72
N ALA A 335 7.32 -18.33 11.08
CA ALA A 335 7.58 -17.84 12.42
C ALA A 335 6.54 -16.78 12.85
N THR A 336 6.20 -15.86 11.95
CA THR A 336 5.21 -14.80 12.20
C THR A 336 3.80 -15.38 12.41
N ALA A 337 3.38 -16.32 11.55
CA ALA A 337 2.08 -16.98 11.67
C ALA A 337 1.96 -17.80 12.97
N GLN A 338 3.01 -18.55 13.32
CA GLN A 338 3.07 -19.33 14.55
C GLN A 338 3.09 -18.45 15.81
N GLN A 339 3.72 -17.28 15.73
CA GLN A 339 3.73 -16.30 16.82
C GLN A 339 2.32 -15.77 17.10
N LEU A 340 1.53 -15.44 16.07
CA LEU A 340 0.13 -15.04 16.22
C LEU A 340 -0.71 -16.17 16.86
N ALA A 341 -0.60 -17.38 16.31
CA ALA A 341 -1.33 -18.55 16.83
C ALA A 341 -0.99 -18.82 18.31
N LYS A 342 0.29 -18.73 18.69
CA LYS A 342 0.74 -18.87 20.08
C LYS A 342 0.15 -17.82 21.03
N LYS A 343 -0.19 -16.63 20.52
CA LYS A 343 -0.89 -15.58 21.27
C LYS A 343 -2.41 -15.80 21.36
N GLY A 344 -2.93 -16.88 20.79
CA GLY A 344 -4.35 -17.18 20.74
C GLY A 344 -5.10 -16.41 19.65
N VAL A 345 -4.38 -15.75 18.74
CA VAL A 345 -4.96 -15.15 17.53
C VAL A 345 -5.16 -16.26 16.52
N LYS A 346 -6.36 -16.38 15.98
CA LYS A 346 -6.70 -17.36 14.95
C LYS A 346 -6.19 -16.89 13.60
N VAL A 347 -5.51 -17.76 12.87
CA VAL A 347 -4.87 -17.41 11.59
C VAL A 347 -5.52 -18.19 10.45
N LEU A 348 -6.16 -17.49 9.52
CA LEU A 348 -6.65 -18.08 8.28
C LEU A 348 -5.68 -17.76 7.15
N LEU A 349 -5.02 -18.79 6.63
CA LEU A 349 -4.19 -18.70 5.44
C LEU A 349 -4.99 -19.17 4.23
N PHE A 350 -4.98 -18.44 3.12
CA PHE A 350 -5.63 -18.94 1.91
C PHE A 350 -5.09 -18.31 0.64
N THR A 351 -5.12 -19.04 -0.47
CA THR A 351 -4.85 -18.50 -1.80
C THR A 351 -6.12 -17.89 -2.37
N THR A 352 -6.01 -16.88 -3.23
CA THR A 352 -7.15 -16.43 -4.05
C THR A 352 -7.22 -17.21 -5.36
N PRO A 353 -8.41 -17.40 -5.95
CA PRO A 353 -8.51 -17.84 -7.33
C PRO A 353 -7.80 -16.86 -8.28
N LEU A 354 -7.25 -17.38 -9.36
CA LEU A 354 -6.65 -16.63 -10.47
C LEU A 354 -7.52 -16.82 -11.72
N HIS A 355 -7.35 -16.06 -12.79
CA HIS A 355 -8.25 -16.19 -13.94
C HIS A 355 -8.26 -17.65 -14.46
N PRO A 356 -9.42 -18.28 -14.74
CA PRO A 356 -9.51 -19.71 -15.08
C PRO A 356 -8.79 -20.15 -16.38
N TYR A 357 -8.18 -19.21 -17.11
CA TYR A 357 -7.34 -19.49 -18.28
C TYR A 357 -5.86 -19.66 -17.93
N THR A 358 -5.43 -19.31 -16.71
CA THR A 358 -4.05 -19.54 -16.26
C THR A 358 -3.74 -21.04 -16.17
N LYS A 359 -4.75 -21.91 -15.96
CA LYS A 359 -4.57 -23.37 -15.99
C LYS A 359 -4.04 -23.93 -17.32
N ASP A 360 -4.24 -23.18 -18.42
CA ASP A 360 -3.81 -23.56 -19.77
C ASP A 360 -2.48 -22.86 -20.15
N ALA A 361 -1.98 -21.96 -19.30
CA ALA A 361 -0.77 -21.19 -19.55
C ALA A 361 0.49 -21.97 -19.16
N ALA A 362 1.67 -21.42 -19.46
CA ALA A 362 2.93 -22.00 -18.99
C ALA A 362 3.13 -21.75 -17.48
N ALA A 363 2.88 -20.51 -17.04
CA ALA A 363 2.88 -20.14 -15.63
C ALA A 363 1.45 -20.02 -15.07
N SER A 364 1.30 -20.34 -13.79
CA SER A 364 0.06 -20.19 -13.03
C SER A 364 -0.33 -18.73 -12.77
N ASP A 365 0.62 -17.79 -12.84
CA ASP A 365 0.39 -16.36 -12.69
C ASP A 365 1.29 -15.50 -13.62
N PRO A 366 0.98 -14.21 -13.81
CA PRO A 366 1.78 -13.31 -14.65
C PRO A 366 3.20 -13.03 -14.13
N ASP A 367 3.50 -13.46 -12.91
CA ASP A 367 4.79 -13.26 -12.26
C ASP A 367 5.74 -14.44 -12.46
N GLY A 368 5.30 -15.45 -13.20
CA GLY A 368 6.07 -16.60 -13.62
C GLY A 368 6.09 -17.74 -12.61
N THR A 369 5.16 -17.77 -11.65
CA THR A 369 4.98 -18.93 -10.79
C THR A 369 4.59 -20.15 -11.63
N THR A 370 5.41 -21.20 -11.67
CA THR A 370 5.04 -22.45 -12.36
C THR A 370 3.90 -23.17 -11.65
N HIS A 371 3.18 -24.05 -12.36
CA HIS A 371 2.13 -24.88 -11.73
C HIS A 371 2.71 -25.77 -10.62
N GLU A 372 3.89 -26.35 -10.84
CA GLU A 372 4.64 -27.12 -9.84
C GLU A 372 5.00 -26.24 -8.63
N GLY A 373 5.48 -25.02 -8.86
CA GLY A 373 5.82 -24.07 -7.81
C GLY A 373 4.62 -23.63 -6.99
N PHE A 374 3.45 -23.45 -7.61
CA PHE A 374 2.22 -23.17 -6.88
C PHE A 374 1.81 -24.37 -6.02
N ARG A 375 1.92 -25.60 -6.54
CA ARG A 375 1.65 -26.82 -5.77
C ARG A 375 2.63 -26.99 -4.61
N GLU A 376 3.89 -26.62 -4.78
CA GLU A 376 4.89 -26.57 -3.70
C GLU A 376 4.43 -25.61 -2.59
N VAL A 377 4.01 -24.38 -2.93
CA VAL A 377 3.46 -23.41 -1.96
C VAL A 377 2.28 -24.02 -1.18
N VAL A 378 1.32 -24.65 -1.88
CA VAL A 378 0.16 -25.31 -1.26
C VAL A 378 0.59 -26.40 -0.27
N GLN A 379 1.57 -27.23 -0.63
CA GLN A 379 2.09 -28.27 0.27
C GLN A 379 2.74 -27.68 1.53
N HIS A 380 3.51 -26.60 1.39
CA HIS A 380 4.09 -25.90 2.54
C HIS A 380 3.03 -25.31 3.47
N MET A 381 1.96 -24.73 2.92
CA MET A 381 0.87 -24.19 3.74
C MET A 381 0.04 -25.28 4.43
N GLN A 382 -0.25 -26.39 3.75
CA GLN A 382 -0.93 -27.55 4.35
C GLN A 382 -0.11 -28.15 5.50
N LYS A 383 1.22 -28.20 5.37
CA LYS A 383 2.11 -28.63 6.45
C LYS A 383 2.09 -27.65 7.62
N LEU A 384 2.06 -26.34 7.34
CA LEU A 384 2.01 -25.30 8.37
C LEU A 384 0.71 -25.34 9.18
N ASP A 385 -0.42 -25.56 8.51
CA ASP A 385 -1.73 -25.84 9.10
C ASP A 385 -1.65 -27.03 10.06
N ALA A 386 -1.22 -28.20 9.56
CA ALA A 386 -1.15 -29.42 10.36
C ALA A 386 -0.23 -29.32 11.59
N GLU A 387 0.79 -28.47 11.57
CA GLU A 387 1.75 -28.32 12.68
C GLU A 387 1.43 -27.18 13.65
N THR A 388 0.43 -26.33 13.36
CA THR A 388 0.19 -25.08 14.11
C THR A 388 -1.26 -24.98 14.59
N PRO A 389 -1.58 -25.38 15.83
CA PRO A 389 -2.92 -25.22 16.38
C PRO A 389 -3.42 -23.77 16.35
N GLY A 390 -4.66 -23.56 15.90
CA GLY A 390 -5.23 -22.22 15.74
C GLY A 390 -4.88 -21.52 14.42
N LEU A 391 -4.27 -22.25 13.48
CA LEU A 391 -4.03 -21.83 12.11
C LEU A 391 -4.72 -22.83 11.17
N TRP A 392 -5.31 -22.33 10.08
CA TRP A 392 -5.93 -23.15 9.04
C TRP A 392 -5.51 -22.66 7.66
N PHE A 393 -5.43 -23.57 6.69
CA PHE A 393 -5.15 -23.25 5.31
C PHE A 393 -6.22 -23.77 4.33
N GLN A 394 -6.63 -22.92 3.38
CA GLN A 394 -7.51 -23.30 2.28
C GLN A 394 -6.96 -22.82 0.93
N ASP A 395 -6.82 -23.75 -0.02
CA ASP A 395 -6.51 -23.41 -1.41
C ASP A 395 -7.81 -23.12 -2.19
N PHE A 396 -8.03 -21.85 -2.55
CA PHE A 396 -9.10 -21.46 -3.49
C PHE A 396 -8.61 -21.30 -4.93
N HIS A 397 -7.29 -21.30 -5.17
CA HIS A 397 -6.72 -21.31 -6.51
C HIS A 397 -6.97 -22.63 -7.23
N LYS A 398 -6.79 -23.77 -6.54
CA LYS A 398 -7.09 -25.12 -7.07
C LYS A 398 -6.45 -25.37 -8.44
N ASP A 399 -5.23 -24.88 -8.64
CA ASP A 399 -4.49 -24.97 -9.91
C ASP A 399 -5.30 -24.44 -11.13
N GLY A 400 -6.10 -23.40 -10.91
CA GLY A 400 -7.00 -22.80 -11.90
C GLY A 400 -8.26 -23.62 -12.21
N VAL A 401 -8.54 -24.72 -11.48
CA VAL A 401 -9.73 -25.59 -11.65
C VAL A 401 -10.85 -25.23 -10.66
N HIS A 402 -10.95 -23.96 -10.27
CA HIS A 402 -12.03 -23.46 -9.42
C HIS A 402 -13.30 -23.09 -10.21
N ASP A 403 -14.37 -22.79 -9.48
CA ASP A 403 -15.70 -22.49 -10.03
C ASP A 403 -15.96 -21.00 -10.35
N PHE A 404 -14.96 -20.12 -10.23
CA PHE A 404 -15.05 -18.70 -10.55
C PHE A 404 -15.05 -18.47 -12.08
N PRO A 405 -16.10 -17.86 -12.67
CA PRO A 405 -16.17 -17.52 -14.09
C PRO A 405 -15.25 -16.34 -14.45
N PRO A 406 -14.89 -16.19 -15.74
CA PRO A 406 -14.04 -15.08 -16.22
C PRO A 406 -14.53 -13.68 -15.83
N ASP A 407 -15.85 -13.43 -15.77
CA ASP A 407 -16.41 -12.10 -15.48
C ASP A 407 -16.32 -11.69 -14.00
N GLU A 408 -15.78 -12.56 -13.13
CA GLU A 408 -15.50 -12.28 -11.73
C GLU A 408 -14.07 -11.79 -11.47
N PHE A 409 -13.27 -11.66 -12.53
CA PHE A 409 -11.89 -11.18 -12.46
C PHE A 409 -11.73 -9.73 -12.94
N TYR A 410 -10.88 -8.98 -12.25
CA TYR A 410 -10.45 -7.65 -12.65
C TYR A 410 -9.39 -7.76 -13.76
N ASP A 411 -8.37 -8.56 -13.55
CA ASP A 411 -7.30 -8.85 -14.50
C ASP A 411 -6.93 -10.35 -14.42
N VAL A 412 -5.69 -10.72 -14.72
CA VAL A 412 -5.27 -12.12 -14.75
C VAL A 412 -5.25 -12.76 -13.35
N ASP A 413 -4.94 -11.98 -12.32
CA ASP A 413 -4.62 -12.50 -10.98
C ASP A 413 -5.37 -11.80 -9.85
N HIS A 414 -6.24 -10.82 -10.15
CA HIS A 414 -7.07 -10.15 -9.17
C HIS A 414 -8.56 -10.35 -9.43
N LEU A 415 -9.32 -10.57 -8.36
CA LEU A 415 -10.78 -10.56 -8.40
C LEU A 415 -11.33 -9.13 -8.56
N ASN A 416 -12.49 -9.03 -9.21
CA ASN A 416 -13.32 -7.83 -9.17
C ASN A 416 -14.35 -7.95 -8.02
N ARG A 417 -15.22 -6.93 -7.84
CA ARG A 417 -16.21 -6.92 -6.76
C ARG A 417 -17.10 -8.18 -6.70
N LYS A 418 -17.51 -8.73 -7.85
CA LYS A 418 -18.34 -9.94 -7.89
C LYS A 418 -17.55 -11.16 -7.38
N GLY A 419 -16.33 -11.33 -7.89
CA GLY A 419 -15.44 -12.40 -7.46
C GLY A 419 -15.09 -12.30 -5.97
N THR A 420 -14.82 -11.10 -5.48
CA THR A 420 -14.57 -10.86 -4.05
C THR A 420 -15.77 -11.23 -3.18
N ALA A 421 -17.00 -10.86 -3.58
CA ALA A 421 -18.21 -11.26 -2.86
C ALA A 421 -18.39 -12.79 -2.82
N ARG A 422 -18.18 -13.46 -3.96
CA ARG A 422 -18.24 -14.93 -4.04
C ARG A 422 -17.17 -15.61 -3.20
N LEU A 423 -15.96 -15.05 -3.15
CA LEU A 423 -14.90 -15.58 -2.29
C LEU A 423 -15.29 -15.44 -0.82
N ALA A 424 -15.87 -14.30 -0.41
CA ALA A 424 -16.36 -14.10 0.95
C ALA A 424 -17.47 -15.09 1.33
N GLU A 425 -18.39 -15.42 0.40
CA GLU A 425 -19.42 -16.46 0.60
C GLU A 425 -18.82 -17.84 0.91
N LYS A 426 -17.63 -18.15 0.39
CA LYS A 426 -16.91 -19.40 0.67
C LYS A 426 -16.13 -19.33 1.99
N ILE A 427 -15.51 -18.18 2.29
CA ILE A 427 -14.68 -18.02 3.50
C ILE A 427 -15.52 -17.94 4.77
N ARG A 428 -16.66 -17.23 4.78
CA ARG A 428 -17.52 -17.09 5.96
C ARG A 428 -17.88 -18.43 6.64
N PRO A 429 -18.48 -19.41 5.93
CA PRO A 429 -18.82 -20.69 6.56
C PRO A 429 -17.58 -21.47 7.00
N TRP A 430 -16.46 -21.35 6.29
CA TRP A 430 -15.19 -21.96 6.69
C TRP A 430 -14.65 -21.37 8.00
N MET A 431 -14.68 -20.04 8.14
CA MET A 431 -14.29 -19.34 9.37
C MET A 431 -15.16 -19.76 10.57
N GLU A 432 -16.47 -19.97 10.37
CA GLU A 432 -17.36 -20.50 11.40
C GLU A 432 -17.06 -21.95 11.79
N GLU A 433 -16.60 -22.78 10.84
CA GLU A 433 -16.16 -24.15 11.09
C GLU A 433 -14.88 -24.17 11.95
N CYS A 434 -13.88 -23.36 11.60
CA CYS A 434 -12.66 -23.18 12.40
C CYS A 434 -12.98 -22.73 13.85
N GLU A 435 -13.96 -21.84 14.02
CA GLU A 435 -14.39 -21.41 15.36
C GLU A 435 -14.94 -22.57 16.20
N LYS A 436 -15.72 -23.46 15.59
CA LYS A 436 -16.28 -24.65 16.26
C LYS A 436 -15.19 -25.65 16.65
N GLU A 437 -14.18 -25.83 15.81
CA GLU A 437 -13.03 -26.70 16.10
C GLU A 437 -12.26 -26.22 17.33
N VAL A 438 -12.01 -24.92 17.44
CA VAL A 438 -11.39 -24.32 18.63
C VAL A 438 -12.26 -24.52 19.87
N ALA A 439 -13.57 -24.36 19.75
CA ALA A 439 -14.49 -24.56 20.86
C ALA A 439 -14.54 -26.02 21.34
N ALA A 440 -14.43 -26.99 20.44
CA ALA A 440 -14.43 -28.42 20.77
C ALA A 440 -13.12 -28.91 21.39
N SER A 441 -12.02 -28.16 21.19
CA SER A 441 -10.68 -28.49 21.71
C SER A 441 -10.42 -27.95 23.12
N ARG A 442 -11.39 -27.24 23.71
CA ARG A 442 -11.37 -26.70 25.09
C ARG A 442 -12.28 -27.53 25.98
#